data_AF-A0A850MIL6-F1
#
_entry.id   AF-A0A850MIL6-F1
#
_cell.length_a   1.000
_cell.length_b   1.000
_cell.length_c   1.000
_cell.angle_alpha   90.00
_cell.angle_beta   90.00
_cell.angle_gamma   90.00
#
_symmetry.space_group_name_H-M   'P 1'
#
loop_
_entity.id
_entity.type
_entity.pdbx_description
1 polymer ?
#
loop_
_entity_poly.entity_id
_entity_poly.type
_entity_poly.pdbx_seq_one_letter_code
_entity_poly.pdbx_strand_id
1 'polypeptide(L)'
;MRRMRVRVKIRKGELILEEDLQKKMTDQYQGWKEGILNKARNVKDLKELRKIMYSLGEDFDWIESTGRWLTDAKTYEIICVNIRVPGLEILKNGKRAERYTLYGILAFSKAMIESYDHLGDLERVIVEKRDGHFYAWSTVGHGYVEIWPEYFPNTNSLQEFYDKVHVMFERGDHSLVLDYPKPTFAMLHKWFKNWFKLPHWMKKIRDSFFDHAVGADFKVDEVPVITHDDLENKLDIDWNGFAAAVIELDELIQIAYKRLSFFQKIKKIFRKKNDPYYYLDCLQTVIWNIAPKYQEKYLRGIRKLLKEAYEQERIDIDFWEPITKVLTKVSELIDQTDFIQWQSFLDPKRYSKKIGIRKIEGLSNVAIETVATGLGKILLKSLDDIAYPEKYPQNTRIKLVGYVAGGHLYRLLRSMAIILQQKFKFIAPKLDSLSHKFDRVMASRKVEEEAGEEEEKELLETKKELRLKELERASS
;
A
#
# COMPACT_ATOMS: atom_id res chain seq x y z
N MET A 1 -26.77 9.13 -9.40
CA MET A 1 -25.74 8.12 -9.76
C MET A 1 -25.47 7.23 -8.56
N ARG A 2 -25.46 5.91 -8.75
CA ARG A 2 -25.04 4.95 -7.71
C ARG A 2 -23.53 5.10 -7.52
N ARG A 3 -23.05 5.22 -6.29
CA ARG A 3 -21.60 5.32 -6.01
C ARG A 3 -20.91 3.99 -6.27
N MET A 4 -19.66 4.06 -6.71
CA MET A 4 -18.79 2.90 -6.90
C MET A 4 -18.60 2.18 -5.56
N ARG A 5 -18.76 0.86 -5.60
CA ARG A 5 -18.53 -0.04 -4.48
C ARG A 5 -17.69 -1.21 -4.96
N VAL A 6 -17.00 -1.86 -4.03
CA VAL A 6 -16.27 -3.10 -4.27
C VAL A 6 -16.70 -4.13 -3.24
N ARG A 7 -16.81 -5.39 -3.65
CA ARG A 7 -17.16 -6.47 -2.73
C ARG A 7 -15.89 -6.93 -2.03
N VAL A 8 -15.89 -6.87 -0.70
CA VAL A 8 -14.80 -7.36 0.11
C VAL A 8 -15.19 -8.68 0.76
N LYS A 9 -14.33 -9.69 0.61
CA LYS A 9 -14.42 -10.98 1.29
C LYS A 9 -13.62 -10.92 2.59
N ILE A 10 -14.30 -11.17 3.70
CA ILE A 10 -13.72 -11.27 5.04
C ILE A 10 -13.97 -12.69 5.54
N ARG A 11 -12.94 -13.38 6.04
CA ARG A 11 -13.14 -14.71 6.63
C ARG A 11 -13.88 -14.57 7.96
N LYS A 12 -14.98 -15.29 8.16
CA LYS A 12 -15.80 -15.15 9.40
C LYS A 12 -14.99 -15.42 10.68
N GLY A 13 -14.05 -16.37 10.63
CA GLY A 13 -13.16 -16.65 11.76
C GLY A 13 -12.22 -15.49 12.10
N GLU A 14 -11.85 -14.67 11.12
CA GLU A 14 -11.02 -13.47 11.34
C GLU A 14 -11.83 -12.35 11.98
N LEU A 15 -13.08 -12.16 11.55
CA LEU A 15 -14.00 -11.17 12.12
C LEU A 15 -14.16 -11.35 13.63
N ILE A 16 -14.41 -12.58 14.09
CA ILE A 16 -14.57 -12.90 15.51
C ILE A 16 -13.30 -12.54 16.31
N LEU A 17 -12.12 -12.84 15.77
CA LEU A 17 -10.85 -12.54 16.43
C LEU A 17 -10.60 -11.04 16.57
N GLU A 18 -10.91 -10.24 15.54
CA GLU A 18 -10.79 -8.78 15.64
C GLU A 18 -11.85 -8.16 16.55
N GLU A 19 -13.07 -8.72 16.59
CA GLU A 19 -14.13 -8.27 17.51
C GLU A 19 -13.67 -8.45 18.96
N ASP A 20 -13.08 -9.61 19.29
CA ASP A 20 -12.52 -9.91 20.61
C ASP A 20 -11.34 -8.99 20.96
N LEU A 21 -10.45 -8.71 19.99
CA LEU A 21 -9.31 -7.82 20.19
C LEU A 21 -9.73 -6.36 20.39
N GLN A 22 -10.62 -5.85 19.54
CA GLN A 22 -11.17 -4.50 19.66
C GLN A 22 -11.85 -4.34 21.02
N LYS A 23 -12.64 -5.34 21.45
CA LYS A 23 -13.27 -5.34 22.76
C LYS A 23 -12.24 -5.29 23.89
N LYS A 24 -11.22 -6.14 23.87
CA LYS A 24 -10.15 -6.14 24.88
C LYS A 24 -9.44 -4.79 24.98
N MET A 25 -9.12 -4.16 23.85
CA MET A 25 -8.48 -2.84 23.83
C MET A 25 -9.43 -1.74 24.33
N THR A 26 -10.72 -1.84 23.97
CA THR A 26 -11.75 -0.93 24.48
C THR A 26 -11.85 -1.02 26.00
N ASP A 27 -11.89 -2.24 26.56
CA ASP A 27 -11.91 -2.47 28.00
C ASP A 27 -10.66 -1.91 28.69
N GLN A 28 -9.47 -2.09 28.08
CA GLN A 28 -8.22 -1.51 28.58
C GLN A 28 -8.26 0.02 28.59
N TYR A 29 -8.75 0.65 27.52
CA TYR A 29 -8.91 2.10 27.44
C TYR A 29 -9.91 2.61 28.48
N GLN A 30 -11.06 1.95 28.65
CA GLN A 30 -12.04 2.33 29.67
C GLN A 30 -11.45 2.22 31.07
N GLY A 31 -10.73 1.14 31.38
CA GLY A 31 -10.03 0.98 32.66
C GLY A 31 -8.98 2.06 32.91
N TRP A 32 -8.20 2.42 31.89
CA TRP A 32 -7.24 3.54 31.96
C TRP A 32 -7.96 4.87 32.22
N LYS A 33 -9.03 5.15 31.47
CA LYS A 33 -9.84 6.37 31.59
C LYS A 33 -10.47 6.51 32.96
N GLU A 34 -11.09 5.45 33.48
CA GLU A 34 -11.63 5.41 34.83
C GLU A 34 -10.54 5.62 35.88
N GLY A 35 -9.38 4.99 35.71
CA GLY A 35 -8.22 5.17 36.58
C GLY A 35 -7.76 6.63 36.66
N ILE A 36 -7.71 7.33 35.52
CA ILE A 36 -7.36 8.75 35.47
C ILE A 36 -8.45 9.62 36.07
N LEU A 37 -9.72 9.39 35.73
CA LEU A 37 -10.84 10.15 36.28
C LEU A 37 -10.92 10.00 37.80
N ASN A 38 -10.68 8.80 38.32
CA ASN A 38 -10.63 8.56 39.77
C ASN A 38 -9.43 9.28 40.42
N LYS A 39 -8.25 9.25 39.80
CA LYS A 39 -7.10 10.04 40.27
C LYS A 39 -7.43 11.53 40.29
N ALA A 40 -8.03 12.06 39.22
CA ALA A 40 -8.42 13.47 39.09
C ALA A 40 -9.51 13.89 40.10
N ARG A 41 -10.50 13.03 40.38
CA ARG A 41 -11.55 13.28 41.37
C ARG A 41 -11.04 13.31 42.81
N ASN A 42 -9.97 12.57 43.10
CA ASN A 42 -9.37 12.47 44.43
C ASN A 42 -8.27 13.50 44.69
N VAL A 43 -8.05 14.42 43.75
CA VAL A 43 -7.08 15.51 43.89
C VAL A 43 -7.53 16.51 44.95
N LYS A 44 -6.59 16.92 45.81
CA LYS A 44 -6.86 17.87 46.90
C LYS A 44 -6.73 19.33 46.47
N ASP A 45 -5.89 19.61 45.47
CA ASP A 45 -5.63 20.98 44.99
C ASP A 45 -5.23 21.06 43.50
N LEU A 46 -5.22 22.28 42.96
CA LEU A 46 -4.84 22.52 41.55
C LEU A 46 -3.39 22.11 41.22
N LYS A 47 -2.50 22.03 42.21
CA LYS A 47 -1.09 21.67 42.01
C LYS A 47 -0.95 20.16 41.77
N GLU A 48 -1.71 19.35 42.49
CA GLU A 48 -1.78 17.91 42.32
C GLU A 48 -2.54 17.53 41.03
N LEU A 49 -3.58 18.28 40.64
CA LEU A 49 -4.24 18.10 39.33
C LEU A 49 -3.28 18.37 38.18
N ARG A 50 -2.49 19.45 38.28
CA ARG A 50 -1.48 19.81 37.28
C ARG A 50 -0.38 18.76 37.18
N LYS A 51 0.04 18.14 38.28
CA LYS A 51 0.99 17.00 38.26
C LYS A 51 0.43 15.79 37.52
N ILE A 52 -0.85 15.47 37.73
CA ILE A 52 -1.52 14.40 36.98
C ILE A 52 -1.55 14.75 35.49
N MET A 53 -1.97 15.95 35.11
CA MET A 53 -2.01 16.37 33.70
C MET A 53 -0.62 16.31 33.04
N TYR A 54 0.44 16.79 33.71
CA TYR A 54 1.80 16.68 33.17
C TYR A 54 2.30 15.24 33.08
N SER A 55 1.88 14.35 33.99
CA SER A 55 2.24 12.92 33.92
C SER A 55 1.57 12.17 32.76
N LEU A 56 0.49 12.73 32.20
CA LEU A 56 -0.18 12.16 31.03
C LEU A 56 0.51 12.54 29.71
N GLY A 57 1.35 13.60 29.71
CA GLY A 57 2.23 13.96 28.60
C GLY A 57 1.53 14.21 27.26
N GLU A 58 2.30 14.12 26.18
CA GLU A 58 1.81 14.16 24.78
C GLU A 58 0.96 12.92 24.44
N ASP A 59 1.13 11.84 25.20
CA ASP A 59 0.39 10.58 25.01
C ASP A 59 -1.09 10.71 25.39
N PHE A 60 -1.49 11.72 26.19
CA PHE A 60 -2.88 11.90 26.59
C PHE A 60 -3.82 12.13 25.41
N ASP A 61 -3.49 13.09 24.55
CA ASP A 61 -4.31 13.46 23.40
C ASP A 61 -4.36 12.31 22.39
N TRP A 62 -3.27 11.56 22.28
CA TRP A 62 -3.16 10.36 21.46
C TRP A 62 -4.01 9.21 21.99
N ILE A 63 -3.93 8.89 23.29
CA ILE A 63 -4.72 7.82 23.94
C ILE A 63 -6.21 8.17 23.95
N GLU A 64 -6.58 9.43 24.21
CA GLU A 64 -7.98 9.86 24.18
C GLU A 64 -8.56 9.82 22.77
N SER A 65 -7.79 10.24 21.75
CA SER A 65 -8.23 10.15 20.34
C SER A 65 -8.37 8.70 19.89
N THR A 66 -7.39 7.86 20.22
CA THR A 66 -7.39 6.43 19.86
C THR A 66 -8.45 5.64 20.63
N GLY A 67 -8.68 5.97 21.89
CA GLY A 67 -9.73 5.37 22.72
C GLY A 67 -11.13 5.70 22.24
N ARG A 68 -11.38 6.94 21.81
CA ARG A 68 -12.63 7.32 21.11
C ARG A 68 -12.80 6.57 19.80
N TRP A 69 -11.71 6.36 19.06
CA TRP A 69 -11.75 5.55 17.84
C TRP A 69 -12.12 4.10 18.10
N LEU A 70 -11.59 3.47 19.16
CA LEU A 70 -11.92 2.09 19.54
C LEU A 70 -13.40 1.88 19.89
N THR A 71 -14.04 2.89 20.52
CA THR A 71 -15.45 2.80 20.94
C THR A 71 -16.43 2.98 19.80
N ASP A 72 -16.09 3.77 18.79
CA ASP A 72 -17.03 4.20 17.74
C ASP A 72 -16.80 3.50 16.37
N ALA A 73 -15.64 2.88 16.15
CA ALA A 73 -15.33 2.17 14.90
C ALA A 73 -16.03 0.80 14.82
N LYS A 74 -16.48 0.41 13.62
CA LYS A 74 -16.89 -0.98 13.38
C LYS A 74 -15.66 -1.86 13.20
N THR A 75 -15.73 -3.10 13.69
CA THR A 75 -14.69 -4.10 13.45
C THR A 75 -14.58 -4.38 11.94
N TYR A 76 -13.37 -4.38 11.39
CA TYR A 76 -13.11 -4.50 9.95
C TYR A 76 -13.85 -3.47 9.09
N GLU A 77 -13.91 -2.22 9.56
CA GLU A 77 -14.43 -1.14 8.73
C GLU A 77 -13.41 -0.73 7.68
N ILE A 78 -13.76 -0.96 6.41
CA ILE A 78 -12.88 -0.75 5.27
C ILE A 78 -13.45 0.36 4.40
N ILE A 79 -12.58 1.22 3.93
CA ILE A 79 -12.89 2.21 2.89
C ILE A 79 -11.87 2.00 1.79
N CYS A 80 -12.34 1.81 0.56
CA CYS A 80 -11.43 1.72 -0.56
C CYS A 80 -11.19 3.09 -1.19
N VAL A 81 -9.96 3.34 -1.62
CA VAL A 81 -9.59 4.55 -2.37
C VAL A 81 -9.04 4.11 -3.72
N ASN A 82 -9.54 4.70 -4.79
CA ASN A 82 -9.09 4.41 -6.14
C ASN A 82 -8.38 5.62 -6.74
N ILE A 83 -7.08 5.47 -6.97
CA ILE A 83 -6.20 6.50 -7.51
C ILE A 83 -5.99 6.23 -9.00
N ARG A 84 -6.28 7.22 -9.84
CA ARG A 84 -5.99 7.15 -11.28
C ARG A 84 -4.57 7.67 -11.54
N VAL A 85 -3.83 6.94 -12.36
CA VAL A 85 -2.52 7.34 -12.88
C VAL A 85 -2.36 6.94 -14.36
N PRO A 86 -1.45 7.58 -15.10
CA PRO A 86 -1.17 7.16 -16.46
C PRO A 86 -0.40 5.84 -16.50
N GLY A 87 -0.66 4.97 -17.49
CA GLY A 87 0.17 3.78 -17.72
C GLY A 87 1.52 4.12 -18.36
N LEU A 88 2.49 3.22 -18.26
CA LEU A 88 3.80 3.43 -18.91
C LEU A 88 3.78 3.18 -20.43
N GLU A 89 2.81 2.38 -20.90
CA GLU A 89 2.71 1.98 -22.31
C GLU A 89 1.89 2.98 -23.15
N ILE A 90 2.41 3.29 -24.33
CA ILE A 90 1.65 3.97 -25.40
C ILE A 90 1.07 2.88 -26.30
N LEU A 91 -0.26 2.82 -26.37
CA LEU A 91 -1.01 1.84 -27.14
C LEU A 91 -0.92 2.13 -28.65
N LYS A 92 -1.32 1.15 -29.47
CA LYS A 92 -1.29 1.27 -30.94
C LYS A 92 -2.11 2.43 -31.49
N ASN A 93 -3.14 2.86 -30.78
CA ASN A 93 -3.98 4.00 -31.13
C ASN A 93 -3.36 5.36 -30.74
N GLY A 94 -2.11 5.38 -30.27
CA GLY A 94 -1.39 6.59 -29.85
C GLY A 94 -1.78 7.10 -28.46
N LYS A 95 -2.74 6.47 -27.77
CA LYS A 95 -3.13 6.83 -26.41
C LYS A 95 -2.30 6.05 -25.39
N ARG A 96 -2.05 6.65 -24.23
CA ARG A 96 -1.44 5.99 -23.09
C ARG A 96 -2.45 5.03 -22.44
N ALA A 97 -1.96 3.90 -21.93
CA ALA A 97 -2.79 3.01 -21.10
C ALA A 97 -3.34 3.75 -19.87
N GLU A 98 -4.51 3.35 -19.38
CA GLU A 98 -5.11 3.93 -18.17
C GLU A 98 -4.85 2.99 -16.99
N ARG A 99 -4.29 3.51 -15.89
CA ARG A 99 -3.96 2.71 -14.71
C ARG A 99 -4.66 3.26 -13.47
N TYR A 100 -5.07 2.35 -12.61
CA TYR A 100 -5.87 2.61 -11.42
C TYR A 100 -5.30 1.78 -10.26
N THR A 101 -5.06 2.40 -9.12
CA THR A 101 -4.65 1.68 -7.91
C THR A 101 -5.77 1.74 -6.89
N LEU A 102 -6.33 0.57 -6.56
CA LEU A 102 -7.29 0.42 -5.46
C LEU A 102 -6.53 0.13 -4.17
N TYR A 103 -6.63 1.04 -3.21
CA TYR A 103 -6.16 0.87 -1.84
C TYR A 103 -7.29 0.47 -0.91
N GLY A 104 -6.98 -0.39 0.04
CA GLY A 104 -7.80 -0.62 1.22
C GLY A 104 -7.33 0.24 2.39
N ILE A 105 -8.14 1.19 2.84
CA ILE A 105 -7.94 1.87 4.12
C ILE A 105 -8.77 1.13 5.17
N LEU A 106 -8.10 0.46 6.09
CA LEU A 106 -8.72 -0.17 7.25
C LEU A 106 -8.79 0.87 8.37
N ALA A 107 -10.00 1.19 8.83
CA ALA A 107 -10.18 2.08 9.98
C ALA A 107 -9.67 1.43 11.28
N PHE A 108 -9.76 0.09 11.37
CA PHE A 108 -9.20 -0.70 12.45
C PHE A 108 -8.76 -2.09 11.94
N SER A 109 -7.48 -2.43 12.13
CA SER A 109 -6.93 -3.78 11.96
C SER A 109 -5.61 -3.84 12.71
N LYS A 110 -5.54 -4.57 13.83
CA LYS A 110 -4.30 -4.76 14.58
C LYS A 110 -4.23 -6.15 15.20
N ALA A 111 -3.75 -7.09 14.39
CA ALA A 111 -3.23 -8.33 14.92
C ALA A 111 -1.77 -8.12 15.39
N MET A 112 -1.59 -7.90 16.70
CA MET A 112 -0.33 -7.98 17.48
C MET A 112 0.75 -6.90 17.28
N ILE A 113 0.55 -5.65 17.75
CA ILE A 113 1.69 -4.73 17.99
C ILE A 113 1.42 -3.87 19.24
N GLU A 114 2.44 -3.70 20.08
CA GLU A 114 2.47 -2.82 21.26
C GLU A 114 2.58 -1.32 20.89
N SER A 115 2.67 -0.99 19.61
CA SER A 115 2.76 0.38 19.08
C SER A 115 1.52 0.79 18.29
N TYR A 116 1.11 2.05 18.49
CA TYR A 116 -0.12 2.60 17.94
C TYR A 116 -0.04 2.98 16.45
N ASP A 117 1.04 2.65 15.73
CA ASP A 117 1.39 3.30 14.44
C ASP A 117 0.68 2.83 13.16
N HIS A 118 0.06 1.65 13.16
CA HIS A 118 -0.42 1.03 11.92
C HIS A 118 -1.87 1.38 11.55
N LEU A 119 -2.21 2.67 11.57
CA LEU A 119 -3.28 3.15 10.70
C LEU A 119 -2.82 2.98 9.25
N GLY A 120 -3.47 2.08 8.50
CA GLY A 120 -3.23 1.87 7.08
C GLY A 120 -2.12 0.87 6.77
N ASP A 121 -2.41 -0.42 6.89
CA ASP A 121 -1.82 -1.39 5.98
C ASP A 121 -2.32 -1.04 4.57
N LEU A 122 -1.48 -0.33 3.83
CA LEU A 122 -1.80 0.23 2.52
C LEU A 122 -1.59 -0.82 1.45
N GLU A 123 -2.40 -1.85 1.55
CA GLU A 123 -2.47 -2.91 0.58
C GLU A 123 -3.25 -2.46 -0.64
N ARG A 124 -2.77 -2.90 -1.80
CA ARG A 124 -3.27 -2.37 -3.07
C ARG A 124 -3.43 -3.41 -4.13
N VAL A 125 -4.30 -3.08 -5.06
CA VAL A 125 -4.47 -3.76 -6.32
C VAL A 125 -4.24 -2.73 -7.40
N ILE A 126 -3.32 -3.02 -8.31
CA ILE A 126 -3.10 -2.18 -9.49
C ILE A 126 -3.93 -2.79 -10.62
N VAL A 127 -4.70 -1.97 -11.32
CA VAL A 127 -5.51 -2.36 -12.46
C VAL A 127 -5.15 -1.45 -13.62
N GLU A 128 -4.83 -2.02 -14.78
CA GLU A 128 -4.52 -1.28 -15.98
C GLU A 128 -5.39 -1.71 -17.15
N LYS A 129 -5.96 -0.71 -17.83
CA LYS A 129 -6.74 -0.89 -19.04
C LYS A 129 -5.83 -0.70 -20.26
N ARG A 130 -5.67 -1.77 -21.04
CA ARG A 130 -4.93 -1.79 -22.30
C ARG A 130 -5.80 -2.38 -23.39
N ASP A 131 -5.92 -1.69 -24.51
CA ASP A 131 -6.66 -2.15 -25.71
C ASP A 131 -8.07 -2.70 -25.41
N GLY A 132 -8.79 -2.09 -24.46
CA GLY A 132 -10.15 -2.50 -24.09
C GLY A 132 -10.22 -3.70 -23.12
N HIS A 133 -9.08 -4.19 -22.63
CA HIS A 133 -8.98 -5.24 -21.63
C HIS A 133 -8.37 -4.71 -20.32
N PHE A 134 -8.72 -5.36 -19.21
CA PHE A 134 -8.11 -5.05 -17.92
C PHE A 134 -7.08 -6.10 -17.52
N TYR A 135 -5.99 -5.63 -16.97
CA TYR A 135 -4.89 -6.38 -16.39
C TYR A 135 -4.79 -5.96 -14.93
N ALA A 136 -4.64 -6.88 -13.99
CA ALA A 136 -4.52 -6.50 -12.60
C ALA A 136 -3.40 -7.23 -11.88
N TRP A 137 -2.70 -6.51 -11.01
CA TRP A 137 -1.70 -7.05 -10.12
C TRP A 137 -2.24 -7.01 -8.69
N SER A 138 -2.23 -8.16 -8.03
CA SER A 138 -2.48 -8.23 -6.59
C SER A 138 -1.21 -7.91 -5.82
N THR A 139 -1.37 -7.55 -4.54
CA THR A 139 -0.26 -7.56 -3.59
C THR A 139 -0.12 -8.93 -2.94
N VAL A 140 1.11 -9.31 -2.62
CA VAL A 140 1.51 -10.44 -1.79
C VAL A 140 2.44 -9.92 -0.69
N GLY A 141 2.42 -10.53 0.49
CA GLY A 141 3.38 -10.31 1.60
C GLY A 141 4.09 -8.94 1.67
N HIS A 142 3.71 -8.07 2.61
CA HIS A 142 4.30 -6.74 2.88
C HIS A 142 4.06 -5.72 1.76
N GLY A 143 2.91 -5.80 1.09
CA GLY A 143 2.55 -4.84 0.03
C GLY A 143 3.35 -4.95 -1.26
N TYR A 144 4.06 -6.05 -1.48
CA TYR A 144 4.79 -6.32 -2.71
C TYR A 144 3.84 -6.73 -3.83
N VAL A 145 4.02 -6.16 -5.02
CA VAL A 145 3.13 -6.44 -6.17
C VAL A 145 3.56 -7.73 -6.87
N GLU A 146 2.59 -8.56 -7.28
CA GLU A 146 2.85 -9.73 -8.13
C GLU A 146 3.61 -9.35 -9.41
N ILE A 147 4.46 -10.26 -9.91
CA ILE A 147 5.28 -9.98 -11.10
C ILE A 147 4.44 -9.94 -12.37
N TRP A 148 3.43 -10.80 -12.44
CA TRP A 148 2.63 -11.02 -13.65
C TRP A 148 1.19 -10.57 -13.40
N PRO A 149 0.64 -9.66 -14.23
CA PRO A 149 -0.74 -9.29 -14.09
C PRO A 149 -1.66 -10.45 -14.47
N GLU A 150 -2.74 -10.61 -13.72
CA GLU A 150 -3.88 -11.40 -14.14
C GLU A 150 -4.66 -10.68 -15.26
N TYR A 151 -5.13 -11.44 -16.25
CA TYR A 151 -5.87 -10.90 -17.41
C TYR A 151 -7.39 -11.08 -17.23
N PHE A 152 -8.12 -9.99 -17.46
CA PHE A 152 -9.58 -9.92 -17.32
C PHE A 152 -10.22 -9.54 -18.67
N PRO A 153 -10.70 -10.53 -19.44
CA PRO A 153 -11.37 -10.27 -20.71
C PRO A 153 -12.78 -9.70 -20.49
N ASN A 154 -13.29 -8.96 -21.48
CA ASN A 154 -14.69 -8.52 -21.56
C ASN A 154 -15.16 -7.66 -20.37
N THR A 155 -14.36 -6.67 -19.99
CA THR A 155 -14.71 -5.63 -19.01
C THR A 155 -14.55 -4.27 -19.67
N ASN A 156 -15.66 -3.57 -19.90
CA ASN A 156 -15.64 -2.32 -20.67
C ASN A 156 -15.34 -1.10 -19.79
N SER A 157 -15.64 -1.20 -18.49
CA SER A 157 -15.46 -0.14 -17.50
C SER A 157 -14.84 -0.65 -16.21
N LEU A 158 -14.25 0.28 -15.45
CA LEU A 158 -13.68 -0.01 -14.14
C LEU A 158 -14.74 -0.44 -13.12
N GLN A 159 -15.95 0.11 -13.22
CA GLN A 159 -17.10 -0.30 -12.39
C GLN A 159 -17.45 -1.77 -12.67
N GLU A 160 -17.57 -2.14 -13.95
CA GLU A 160 -17.87 -3.52 -14.34
C GLU A 160 -16.77 -4.50 -13.89
N PHE A 161 -15.52 -4.06 -13.91
CA PHE A 161 -14.41 -4.84 -13.34
C PHE A 161 -14.60 -5.07 -11.83
N TYR A 162 -14.87 -4.02 -11.05
CA TYR A 162 -15.10 -4.15 -9.61
C TYR A 162 -16.37 -4.94 -9.24
N ASP A 163 -17.40 -4.87 -10.07
CA ASP A 163 -18.63 -5.65 -9.91
C ASP A 163 -18.41 -7.15 -10.17
N LYS A 164 -17.34 -7.53 -10.88
CA LYS A 164 -17.00 -8.93 -11.18
C LYS A 164 -16.00 -9.53 -10.21
N VAL A 165 -15.13 -8.72 -9.61
CA VAL A 165 -14.11 -9.22 -8.67
C VAL A 165 -14.62 -9.18 -7.22
N HIS A 166 -13.92 -9.88 -6.35
CA HIS A 166 -13.92 -9.64 -4.92
C HIS A 166 -12.53 -9.23 -4.50
N VAL A 167 -12.44 -8.36 -3.52
CA VAL A 167 -11.19 -7.99 -2.87
C VAL A 167 -11.11 -8.78 -1.56
N MET A 168 -9.98 -9.39 -1.26
CA MET A 168 -9.78 -10.13 -0.01
C MET A 168 -8.54 -9.58 0.69
N PHE A 169 -8.68 -9.29 1.98
CA PHE A 169 -7.54 -8.97 2.85
C PHE A 169 -7.02 -10.28 3.44
N GLU A 170 -5.76 -10.62 3.20
CA GLU A 170 -5.15 -11.81 3.80
C GLU A 170 -4.32 -11.44 5.04
N ARG A 171 -4.70 -11.98 6.20
CA ARG A 171 -4.04 -11.73 7.48
C ARG A 171 -2.60 -12.28 7.54
N GLY A 172 -1.71 -11.54 8.20
CA GLY A 172 -0.32 -11.94 8.51
C GLY A 172 0.68 -11.51 7.45
N ASP A 173 0.24 -11.48 6.20
CA ASP A 173 1.05 -11.05 5.07
C ASP A 173 0.88 -9.56 4.77
N HIS A 174 -0.12 -8.84 5.28
CA HIS A 174 -0.46 -7.49 4.76
C HIS A 174 -0.58 -7.58 3.23
N SER A 175 -1.69 -8.14 2.71
CA SER A 175 -1.92 -8.21 1.26
C SER A 175 -3.38 -8.02 0.89
N LEU A 176 -3.61 -7.31 -0.22
CA LEU A 176 -4.90 -7.12 -0.86
C LEU A 176 -4.92 -7.93 -2.15
N VAL A 177 -5.70 -9.00 -2.14
CA VAL A 177 -5.76 -9.97 -3.24
C VAL A 177 -7.06 -9.82 -4.00
N LEU A 178 -6.97 -9.79 -5.33
CA LEU A 178 -8.14 -9.94 -6.18
C LEU A 178 -8.54 -11.41 -6.26
N ASP A 179 -9.75 -11.70 -5.80
CA ASP A 179 -10.41 -12.97 -6.04
C ASP A 179 -11.45 -12.80 -7.15
N TYR A 180 -11.12 -13.32 -8.33
CA TYR A 180 -12.07 -13.38 -9.43
C TYR A 180 -12.90 -14.67 -9.31
N PRO A 181 -14.23 -14.62 -9.51
CA PRO A 181 -15.02 -15.81 -9.73
C PRO A 181 -14.61 -16.41 -11.08
N LYS A 182 -13.55 -17.23 -11.10
CA LYS A 182 -12.97 -17.81 -12.32
C LYS A 182 -13.91 -18.86 -12.89
N PRO A 183 -14.49 -18.70 -14.11
CA PRO A 183 -15.03 -19.82 -14.87
C PRO A 183 -13.89 -20.70 -15.45
N THR A 184 -12.65 -20.20 -15.44
CA THR A 184 -11.46 -20.81 -16.05
C THR A 184 -10.98 -22.07 -15.33
N PHE A 185 -11.28 -22.21 -14.03
CA PHE A 185 -10.89 -23.42 -13.28
C PHE A 185 -11.71 -24.64 -13.67
N ALA A 186 -12.94 -24.48 -14.16
CA ALA A 186 -13.71 -25.58 -14.74
C ALA A 186 -13.06 -26.12 -16.04
N MET A 187 -12.35 -25.26 -16.79
CA MET A 187 -11.69 -25.60 -18.05
C MET A 187 -10.34 -26.28 -17.83
N LEU A 188 -9.51 -25.77 -16.91
CA LEU A 188 -8.30 -26.45 -16.41
C LEU A 188 -8.64 -27.78 -15.72
N HIS A 189 -9.73 -27.83 -14.95
CA HIS A 189 -10.22 -29.06 -14.32
C HIS A 189 -10.67 -30.10 -15.36
N LYS A 190 -11.16 -29.68 -16.54
CA LYS A 190 -11.48 -30.55 -17.69
C LYS A 190 -10.22 -31.08 -18.37
N TRP A 191 -9.20 -30.23 -18.53
CA TRP A 191 -7.93 -30.57 -19.17
C TRP A 191 -7.07 -31.51 -18.32
N PHE A 192 -6.91 -31.20 -17.02
CA PHE A 192 -6.18 -32.04 -16.06
C PHE A 192 -6.90 -33.35 -15.69
N LYS A 193 -8.24 -33.43 -15.84
CA LYS A 193 -8.98 -34.69 -15.66
C LYS A 193 -8.56 -35.77 -16.66
N ASN A 194 -8.11 -35.36 -17.85
CA ASN A 194 -7.84 -36.27 -18.96
C ASN A 194 -6.36 -36.67 -19.08
N TRP A 195 -5.41 -35.90 -18.52
CA TRP A 195 -3.99 -36.12 -18.79
C TRP A 195 -3.25 -36.99 -17.77
N PHE A 196 -3.74 -37.10 -16.53
CA PHE A 196 -3.13 -37.96 -15.52
C PHE A 196 -4.20 -38.75 -14.76
N LYS A 197 -4.13 -40.09 -14.81
CA LYS A 197 -4.85 -40.98 -13.89
C LYS A 197 -4.23 -40.85 -12.49
N LEU A 198 -4.50 -39.74 -11.82
CA LEU A 198 -4.07 -39.50 -10.45
C LEU A 198 -4.73 -40.52 -9.50
N PRO A 199 -3.96 -41.11 -8.55
CA PRO A 199 -4.50 -41.99 -7.52
C PRO A 199 -5.67 -41.36 -6.77
N HIS A 200 -6.66 -42.16 -6.38
CA HIS A 200 -7.94 -41.68 -5.82
C HIS A 200 -7.78 -40.78 -4.59
N TRP A 201 -6.72 -40.96 -3.80
CA TRP A 201 -6.40 -40.13 -2.65
C TRP A 201 -5.84 -38.74 -3.04
N MET A 202 -5.03 -38.63 -4.08
CA MET A 202 -4.59 -37.32 -4.62
C MET A 202 -5.74 -36.58 -5.28
N LYS A 203 -6.68 -37.30 -5.91
CA LYS A 203 -7.93 -36.72 -6.43
C LYS A 203 -8.79 -36.16 -5.29
N LYS A 204 -8.93 -36.89 -4.18
CA LYS A 204 -9.60 -36.42 -2.95
C LYS A 204 -8.88 -35.26 -2.24
N ILE A 205 -7.55 -35.20 -2.30
CA ILE A 205 -6.78 -34.08 -1.76
C ILE A 205 -7.01 -32.85 -2.63
N ARG A 206 -6.89 -32.99 -3.95
CA ARG A 206 -7.19 -31.93 -4.93
C ARG A 206 -8.63 -31.41 -4.79
N ASP A 207 -9.61 -32.30 -4.76
CA ASP A 207 -11.03 -31.92 -4.62
C ASP A 207 -11.30 -31.31 -3.23
N SER A 208 -10.56 -31.71 -2.18
CA SER A 208 -10.56 -31.06 -0.87
C SER A 208 -9.87 -29.69 -0.87
N PHE A 209 -8.81 -29.48 -1.67
CA PHE A 209 -8.21 -28.15 -1.89
C PHE A 209 -9.23 -27.23 -2.56
N PHE A 210 -9.99 -27.74 -3.53
CA PHE A 210 -11.10 -27.03 -4.17
C PHE A 210 -12.21 -26.69 -3.17
N ASP A 211 -12.64 -27.64 -2.36
CA ASP A 211 -13.70 -27.43 -1.37
C ASP A 211 -13.25 -26.57 -0.18
N HIS A 212 -11.95 -26.38 0.11
CA HIS A 212 -11.47 -25.54 1.22
C HIS A 212 -11.10 -24.11 0.80
N ALA A 213 -10.67 -23.92 -0.45
CA ALA A 213 -10.65 -22.57 -1.05
C ALA A 213 -12.08 -22.03 -1.24
N VAL A 214 -13.06 -22.93 -1.41
CA VAL A 214 -14.50 -22.63 -1.52
C VAL A 214 -15.25 -22.73 -0.17
N GLY A 215 -14.67 -23.39 0.85
CA GLY A 215 -15.35 -23.77 2.10
C GLY A 215 -14.86 -23.07 3.36
N ALA A 216 -14.03 -22.04 3.24
CA ALA A 216 -13.95 -21.05 4.31
C ALA A 216 -15.24 -20.22 4.29
N ASP A 217 -15.90 -20.11 5.43
CA ASP A 217 -17.07 -19.27 5.56
C ASP A 217 -16.64 -17.79 5.43
N PHE A 218 -17.06 -17.15 4.35
CA PHE A 218 -16.79 -15.73 4.11
C PHE A 218 -18.04 -14.90 4.42
N LYS A 219 -17.81 -13.71 4.98
CA LYS A 219 -18.74 -12.60 4.92
C LYS A 219 -18.35 -11.75 3.72
N VAL A 220 -19.32 -11.44 2.87
CA VAL A 220 -19.11 -10.51 1.75
C VAL A 220 -19.81 -9.21 2.11
N ASP A 221 -19.02 -8.15 2.24
CA ASP A 221 -19.52 -6.80 2.48
C ASP A 221 -19.28 -5.94 1.24
N GLU A 222 -20.27 -5.12 0.87
CA GLU A 222 -20.08 -4.09 -0.15
C GLU A 222 -19.46 -2.85 0.50
N VAL A 223 -18.23 -2.57 0.14
CA VAL A 223 -17.45 -1.46 0.68
C VAL A 223 -17.49 -0.27 -0.28
N PRO A 224 -17.73 0.95 0.21
CA PRO A 224 -17.65 2.17 -0.58
C PRO A 224 -16.25 2.41 -1.14
N VAL A 225 -16.18 2.93 -2.36
CA VAL A 225 -14.93 3.36 -3.00
C VAL A 225 -14.95 4.89 -3.15
N ILE A 226 -13.93 5.55 -2.61
CA ILE A 226 -13.58 6.94 -2.95
C ILE A 226 -12.91 6.88 -4.32
N THR A 227 -13.58 7.40 -5.33
CA THR A 227 -13.13 7.30 -6.72
C THR A 227 -12.10 8.37 -7.06
N HIS A 228 -11.38 8.18 -8.16
CA HIS A 228 -10.46 9.21 -8.68
C HIS A 228 -11.18 10.54 -8.99
N ASP A 229 -12.45 10.49 -9.41
CA ASP A 229 -13.27 11.70 -9.59
C ASP A 229 -13.54 12.43 -8.25
N ASP A 230 -13.73 11.68 -7.17
CA ASP A 230 -13.86 12.26 -5.83
C ASP A 230 -12.54 12.95 -5.40
N LEU A 231 -11.39 12.34 -5.70
CA LEU A 231 -10.09 12.90 -5.37
C LEU A 231 -9.78 14.15 -6.21
N GLU A 232 -9.88 14.04 -7.52
CA GLU A 232 -9.50 15.10 -8.45
C GLU A 232 -10.51 16.27 -8.43
N ASN A 233 -11.81 16.00 -8.55
CA ASN A 233 -12.81 17.06 -8.75
C ASN A 233 -13.46 17.57 -7.45
N LYS A 234 -13.45 16.79 -6.37
CA LYS A 234 -14.06 17.23 -5.10
C LYS A 234 -13.03 17.62 -4.06
N LEU A 235 -11.91 16.90 -4.01
CA LEU A 235 -10.81 17.22 -3.10
C LEU A 235 -9.74 18.10 -3.71
N ASP A 236 -9.74 18.27 -5.03
CA ASP A 236 -8.74 19.05 -5.75
C ASP A 236 -7.33 18.46 -5.57
N ILE A 237 -7.22 17.12 -5.63
CA ILE A 237 -5.94 16.40 -5.56
C ILE A 237 -5.55 15.98 -6.97
N ASP A 238 -4.50 16.59 -7.53
CA ASP A 238 -4.03 16.29 -8.89
C ASP A 238 -2.93 15.20 -8.93
N TRP A 239 -3.28 13.99 -8.46
CA TRP A 239 -2.35 12.86 -8.48
C TRP A 239 -1.95 12.42 -9.89
N ASN A 240 -2.93 12.42 -10.81
CA ASN A 240 -2.72 12.02 -12.19
C ASN A 240 -1.77 13.00 -12.91
N GLY A 241 -1.90 14.32 -12.68
CA GLY A 241 -1.01 15.33 -13.23
C GLY A 241 0.42 15.24 -12.69
N PHE A 242 0.59 14.93 -11.39
CA PHE A 242 1.90 14.63 -10.82
C PHE A 242 2.55 13.41 -11.49
N ALA A 243 1.85 12.29 -11.56
CA ALA A 243 2.36 11.07 -12.18
C ALA A 243 2.68 11.27 -13.68
N ALA A 244 1.84 12.04 -14.40
CA ALA A 244 2.08 12.39 -15.80
C ALA A 244 3.36 13.22 -15.97
N ALA A 245 3.57 14.24 -15.13
CA ALA A 245 4.79 15.05 -15.18
C ALA A 245 6.06 14.21 -14.92
N VAL A 246 5.99 13.25 -14.00
CA VAL A 246 7.10 12.32 -13.74
C VAL A 246 7.36 11.40 -14.93
N ILE A 247 6.32 10.86 -15.56
CA ILE A 247 6.46 10.00 -16.74
C ILE A 247 7.09 10.77 -17.90
N GLU A 248 6.61 11.98 -18.20
CA GLU A 248 7.18 12.84 -19.25
C GLU A 248 8.68 13.12 -19.00
N LEU A 249 9.05 13.40 -17.74
CA LEU A 249 10.44 13.58 -17.36
C LEU A 249 11.27 12.31 -17.54
N ASP A 250 10.75 11.14 -17.13
CA ASP A 250 11.43 9.85 -17.34
C ASP A 250 11.62 9.53 -18.83
N GLU A 251 10.65 9.87 -19.68
CA GLU A 251 10.76 9.70 -21.13
C GLU A 251 11.90 10.54 -21.73
N LEU A 252 12.07 11.79 -21.28
CA LEU A 252 13.21 12.62 -21.67
C LEU A 252 14.54 12.04 -21.18
N ILE A 253 14.58 11.52 -19.94
CA ILE A 253 15.74 10.80 -19.41
C ILE A 253 16.07 9.58 -20.29
N GLN A 254 15.06 8.80 -20.72
CA GLN A 254 15.26 7.67 -21.62
C GLN A 254 15.78 8.11 -22.99
N ILE A 255 15.35 9.26 -23.52
CA ILE A 255 15.88 9.81 -24.76
C ILE A 255 17.36 10.16 -24.61
N ALA A 256 17.76 10.82 -23.51
CA ALA A 256 19.16 11.10 -23.21
C ALA A 256 20.01 9.81 -23.16
N TYR A 257 19.51 8.76 -22.49
CA TYR A 257 20.21 7.47 -22.46
C TYR A 257 20.30 6.77 -23.81
N LYS A 258 19.29 6.90 -24.68
CA LYS A 258 19.32 6.29 -26.01
C LYS A 258 20.45 6.86 -26.88
N ARG A 259 20.76 8.15 -26.72
CA ARG A 259 21.86 8.85 -27.43
C ARG A 259 23.26 8.44 -26.97
N LEU A 260 23.40 7.74 -25.85
CA LEU A 260 24.68 7.22 -25.39
C LEU A 260 25.23 6.11 -26.30
N SER A 261 26.54 6.16 -26.56
CA SER A 261 27.28 5.06 -27.18
C SER A 261 27.26 3.79 -26.30
N PHE A 262 27.54 2.63 -26.91
CA PHE A 262 27.59 1.34 -26.20
C PHE A 262 28.56 1.36 -25.00
N PHE A 263 29.75 1.94 -25.17
CA PHE A 263 30.75 2.05 -24.09
C PHE A 263 30.30 2.97 -22.95
N GLN A 264 29.57 4.05 -23.25
CA GLN A 264 29.00 4.93 -22.21
C GLN A 264 27.85 4.25 -21.46
N LYS A 265 27.10 3.35 -22.11
CA LYS A 265 26.07 2.53 -21.46
C LYS A 265 26.69 1.52 -20.49
N ILE A 266 27.81 0.88 -20.85
CA ILE A 266 28.56 -0.02 -19.95
C ILE A 266 29.11 0.74 -18.72
N LYS A 267 29.62 1.96 -18.93
CA LYS A 267 30.12 2.81 -17.82
C LYS A 267 29.06 3.23 -16.82
N LYS A 268 27.76 2.98 -17.06
CA LYS A 268 26.66 3.30 -16.12
C LYS A 268 26.91 2.81 -14.69
N ILE A 269 27.54 1.65 -14.53
CA ILE A 269 27.84 1.03 -13.21
C ILE A 269 28.94 1.82 -12.44
N PHE A 270 29.77 2.60 -13.14
CA PHE A 270 30.95 3.26 -12.58
C PHE A 270 30.89 4.80 -12.67
N ARG A 271 29.70 5.38 -12.90
CA ARG A 271 29.57 6.84 -13.04
C ARG A 271 29.92 7.55 -11.74
N LYS A 272 30.69 8.63 -11.87
CA LYS A 272 31.16 9.48 -10.77
C LYS A 272 30.40 10.81 -10.78
N LYS A 273 30.47 11.56 -9.68
CA LYS A 273 29.78 12.85 -9.51
C LYS A 273 30.11 13.90 -10.59
N ASN A 274 31.24 13.79 -11.28
CA ASN A 274 31.60 14.70 -12.37
C ASN A 274 30.93 14.38 -13.72
N ASP A 275 30.28 13.23 -13.86
CA ASP A 275 29.55 12.81 -15.05
C ASP A 275 28.09 13.34 -15.00
N PRO A 276 27.62 14.15 -15.96
CA PRO A 276 26.23 14.59 -16.01
C PRO A 276 25.21 13.45 -15.95
N TYR A 277 25.56 12.29 -16.52
CA TYR A 277 24.69 11.12 -16.53
C TYR A 277 24.59 10.41 -15.18
N TYR A 278 25.46 10.74 -14.21
CA TYR A 278 25.26 10.38 -12.80
C TYR A 278 24.04 11.11 -12.24
N TYR A 279 23.88 12.40 -12.55
CA TYR A 279 22.75 13.19 -12.07
C TYR A 279 21.43 12.77 -12.72
N LEU A 280 21.45 12.24 -13.95
CA LEU A 280 20.27 11.59 -14.54
C LEU A 280 19.88 10.30 -13.81
N ASP A 281 20.85 9.48 -13.39
CA ASP A 281 20.57 8.27 -12.60
C ASP A 281 19.98 8.65 -11.22
N CYS A 282 20.51 9.71 -10.60
CA CYS A 282 19.94 10.29 -9.39
C CYS A 282 18.54 10.83 -9.62
N LEU A 283 18.31 11.55 -10.71
CA LEU A 283 17.00 12.11 -11.05
C LEU A 283 15.96 11.00 -11.21
N GLN A 284 16.29 9.95 -11.95
CA GLN A 284 15.42 8.79 -12.13
C GLN A 284 15.07 8.14 -10.78
N THR A 285 16.06 8.00 -9.89
CA THR A 285 15.82 7.46 -8.55
C THR A 285 14.88 8.36 -7.72
N VAL A 286 15.10 9.68 -7.76
CA VAL A 286 14.31 10.65 -6.99
C VAL A 286 12.85 10.65 -7.43
N ILE A 287 12.59 10.73 -8.74
CA ILE A 287 11.22 10.88 -9.25
C ILE A 287 10.39 9.60 -9.05
N TRP A 288 11.01 8.42 -9.08
CA TRP A 288 10.31 7.14 -8.94
C TRP A 288 10.26 6.63 -7.51
N ASN A 289 11.38 6.67 -6.79
CA ASN A 289 11.60 5.89 -5.56
C ASN A 289 11.66 6.73 -4.28
N ILE A 290 11.56 8.06 -4.38
CA ILE A 290 11.53 8.95 -3.20
C ILE A 290 10.13 9.50 -3.02
N ALA A 291 9.65 9.52 -1.78
CA ALA A 291 8.35 10.10 -1.42
C ALA A 291 8.29 11.61 -1.75
N PRO A 292 7.15 12.13 -2.26
CA PRO A 292 6.99 13.55 -2.64
C PRO A 292 7.51 14.55 -1.60
N LYS A 293 7.19 14.34 -0.32
CA LYS A 293 7.65 15.18 0.81
C LYS A 293 9.16 15.39 0.90
N TYR A 294 9.95 14.46 0.34
CA TYR A 294 11.40 14.55 0.31
C TYR A 294 11.95 14.89 -1.08
N GLN A 295 11.16 14.79 -2.15
CA GLN A 295 11.63 14.99 -3.52
C GLN A 295 12.12 16.42 -3.78
N GLU A 296 11.43 17.43 -3.22
CA GLU A 296 11.63 18.84 -3.58
C GLU A 296 13.09 19.29 -3.45
N LYS A 297 13.71 18.98 -2.30
CA LYS A 297 15.10 19.34 -1.99
C LYS A 297 16.07 18.78 -3.04
N TYR A 298 15.92 17.50 -3.38
CA TYR A 298 16.80 16.84 -4.34
C TYR A 298 16.60 17.35 -5.76
N LEU A 299 15.34 17.51 -6.17
CA LEU A 299 15.01 17.98 -7.50
C LEU A 299 15.58 19.39 -7.75
N ARG A 300 15.52 20.28 -6.77
CA ARG A 300 16.16 21.62 -6.86
C ARG A 300 17.67 21.53 -7.09
N GLY A 301 18.36 20.68 -6.33
CA GLY A 301 19.81 20.48 -6.46
C GLY A 301 20.20 19.86 -7.80
N ILE A 302 19.51 18.78 -8.20
CA ILE A 302 19.75 18.08 -9.47
C ILE A 302 19.45 19.01 -10.66
N ARG A 303 18.38 19.79 -10.61
CA ARG A 303 18.02 20.76 -11.66
C ARG A 303 19.13 21.77 -11.91
N LYS A 304 19.73 22.33 -10.86
CA LYS A 304 20.85 23.28 -10.97
C LYS A 304 22.06 22.63 -11.67
N LEU A 305 22.43 21.43 -11.22
CA LEU A 305 23.60 20.71 -11.74
C LEU A 305 23.42 20.27 -13.20
N LEU A 306 22.21 19.85 -13.58
CA LEU A 306 21.89 19.51 -14.97
C LEU A 306 21.86 20.74 -15.88
N LYS A 307 21.41 21.89 -15.37
CA LYS A 307 21.47 23.15 -16.11
C LYS A 307 22.91 23.59 -16.37
N GLU A 308 23.76 23.55 -15.35
CA GLU A 308 25.20 23.82 -15.51
C GLU A 308 25.86 22.84 -16.51
N ALA A 309 25.47 21.56 -16.50
CA ALA A 309 25.96 20.59 -17.47
C ALA A 309 25.49 20.88 -18.91
N TYR A 310 24.26 21.38 -19.08
CA TYR A 310 23.71 21.77 -20.37
C TYR A 310 24.39 23.02 -20.92
N GLU A 311 24.57 24.06 -20.08
CA GLU A 311 25.29 25.29 -20.44
C GLU A 311 26.76 25.04 -20.81
N GLN A 312 27.35 23.96 -20.29
CA GLN A 312 28.70 23.48 -20.63
C GLN A 312 28.71 22.46 -21.78
N GLU A 313 27.58 22.23 -22.46
CA GLU A 313 27.41 21.29 -23.57
C GLU A 313 27.80 19.83 -23.24
N ARG A 314 27.82 19.47 -21.95
CA ARG A 314 28.11 18.09 -21.49
C ARG A 314 26.87 17.19 -21.58
N ILE A 315 25.69 17.78 -21.72
CA ILE A 315 24.43 17.13 -22.04
C ILE A 315 23.68 17.99 -23.07
N ASP A 316 22.90 17.35 -23.94
CA ASP A 316 22.27 17.93 -25.12
C ASP A 316 20.76 18.18 -24.95
N ILE A 317 20.23 17.96 -23.74
CA ILE A 317 18.83 18.17 -23.39
C ILE A 317 18.77 19.06 -22.16
N ASP A 318 17.99 20.13 -22.25
CA ASP A 318 17.68 20.96 -21.10
C ASP A 318 16.54 20.33 -20.29
N PHE A 319 16.82 20.04 -19.02
CA PHE A 319 15.87 19.46 -18.07
C PHE A 319 15.24 20.52 -17.16
N TRP A 320 15.53 21.81 -17.35
CA TRP A 320 15.07 22.88 -16.46
C TRP A 320 13.54 22.93 -16.34
N GLU A 321 12.84 23.07 -17.46
CA GLU A 321 11.37 23.14 -17.47
C GLU A 321 10.71 21.83 -17.02
N PRO A 322 11.10 20.64 -17.53
CA PRO A 322 10.55 19.37 -17.06
C PRO A 322 10.70 19.13 -15.56
N ILE A 323 11.87 19.42 -14.98
CA ILE A 323 12.07 19.28 -13.53
C ILE A 323 11.26 20.32 -12.77
N THR A 324 11.13 21.54 -13.30
CA THR A 324 10.30 22.59 -12.70
C THR A 324 8.82 22.19 -12.66
N LYS A 325 8.30 21.57 -13.72
CA LYS A 325 6.94 21.04 -13.77
C LYS A 325 6.70 19.99 -12.67
N VAL A 326 7.65 19.06 -12.48
CA VAL A 326 7.56 18.06 -11.39
C VAL A 326 7.63 18.74 -10.02
N LEU A 327 8.54 19.69 -9.81
CA LEU A 327 8.65 20.45 -8.56
C LEU A 327 7.34 21.16 -8.18
N THR A 328 6.71 21.83 -9.15
CA THR A 328 5.41 22.48 -8.95
C THR A 328 4.36 21.46 -8.52
N LYS A 329 4.28 20.32 -9.22
CA LYS A 329 3.31 19.25 -8.89
C LYS A 329 3.55 18.60 -7.53
N VAL A 330 4.81 18.44 -7.13
CA VAL A 330 5.16 17.94 -5.79
C VAL A 330 4.69 18.91 -4.70
N SER A 331 4.95 20.21 -4.87
CA SER A 331 4.52 21.23 -3.91
C SER A 331 3.00 21.29 -3.80
N GLU A 332 2.30 21.37 -4.93
CA GLU A 332 0.83 21.37 -4.99
C GLU A 332 0.25 20.16 -4.27
N LEU A 333 0.81 18.98 -4.50
CA LEU A 333 0.34 17.74 -3.92
C LEU A 333 0.53 17.67 -2.40
N ILE A 334 1.67 18.16 -1.88
CA ILE A 334 1.93 18.26 -0.44
C ILE A 334 0.92 19.22 0.19
N ASP A 335 0.79 20.43 -0.36
CA ASP A 335 -0.13 21.45 0.15
C ASP A 335 -1.58 20.97 0.16
N GLN A 336 -2.03 20.32 -0.93
CA GLN A 336 -3.37 19.72 -1.05
C GLN A 336 -3.60 18.65 0.01
N THR A 337 -2.60 17.79 0.24
CA THR A 337 -2.68 16.69 1.21
C THR A 337 -2.75 17.22 2.65
N ASP A 338 -1.87 18.15 3.00
CA ASP A 338 -1.81 18.76 4.33
C ASP A 338 -3.09 19.56 4.61
N PHE A 339 -3.58 20.29 3.62
CA PHE A 339 -4.84 21.02 3.73
C PHE A 339 -6.03 20.09 3.97
N ILE A 340 -6.08 18.93 3.33
CA ILE A 340 -7.14 17.94 3.52
C ILE A 340 -7.10 17.36 4.93
N GLN A 341 -5.91 17.01 5.42
CA GLN A 341 -5.75 16.54 6.80
C GLN A 341 -6.22 17.62 7.78
N TRP A 342 -5.78 18.86 7.61
CA TRP A 342 -6.18 19.98 8.45
C TRP A 342 -7.69 20.26 8.41
N GLN A 343 -8.31 20.24 7.23
CA GLN A 343 -9.76 20.39 7.06
C GLN A 343 -10.54 19.26 7.75
N SER A 344 -10.04 18.03 7.67
CA SER A 344 -10.68 16.87 8.32
C SER A 344 -10.68 17.00 9.84
N PHE A 345 -9.62 17.59 10.42
CA PHE A 345 -9.50 17.80 11.85
C PHE A 345 -10.33 18.99 12.37
N LEU A 346 -10.27 20.15 11.70
CA LEU A 346 -10.92 21.37 12.19
C LEU A 346 -12.42 21.44 11.90
N ASP A 347 -12.86 20.92 10.75
CA ASP A 347 -14.28 20.87 10.39
C ASP A 347 -14.64 19.53 9.74
N PRO A 348 -14.71 18.45 10.56
CA PRO A 348 -15.04 17.11 10.08
C PRO A 348 -16.38 17.09 9.34
N LYS A 349 -17.33 17.96 9.73
CA LYS A 349 -18.66 18.05 9.15
C LYS A 349 -18.64 18.57 7.71
N ARG A 350 -17.86 19.62 7.46
CA ARG A 350 -17.69 20.20 6.11
C ARG A 350 -16.80 19.33 5.23
N TYR A 351 -15.72 18.78 5.77
CA TYR A 351 -14.84 17.84 5.07
C TYR A 351 -15.63 16.65 4.51
N SER A 352 -16.36 15.96 5.39
CA SER A 352 -17.19 14.82 5.02
C SER A 352 -18.34 15.17 4.07
N LYS A 353 -18.83 16.42 4.07
CA LYS A 353 -19.80 16.91 3.08
C LYS A 353 -19.15 17.16 1.71
N LYS A 354 -17.92 17.69 1.67
CA LYS A 354 -17.15 18.02 0.44
C LYS A 354 -16.83 16.76 -0.37
N ILE A 355 -16.27 15.72 0.26
CA ILE A 355 -16.08 14.42 -0.38
C ILE A 355 -17.42 13.70 -0.59
N GLY A 356 -18.44 14.13 0.15
CA GLY A 356 -19.73 13.46 0.23
C GLY A 356 -19.63 12.16 1.02
N ILE A 357 -18.56 11.92 1.79
CA ILE A 357 -18.40 10.77 2.68
C ILE A 357 -19.56 10.68 3.69
N ARG A 358 -20.12 11.82 4.15
CA ARG A 358 -21.32 11.84 5.01
C ARG A 358 -22.55 11.14 4.44
N LYS A 359 -22.60 10.96 3.12
CA LYS A 359 -23.67 10.22 2.41
C LYS A 359 -23.29 8.78 2.08
N ILE A 360 -22.13 8.32 2.54
CA ILE A 360 -21.76 6.90 2.44
C ILE A 360 -22.48 6.20 3.58
N GLU A 361 -23.69 5.69 3.30
CA GLU A 361 -24.45 4.88 4.23
C GLU A 361 -23.58 3.72 4.75
N GLY A 362 -23.50 3.59 6.08
CA GLY A 362 -22.84 2.46 6.73
C GLY A 362 -21.47 2.73 7.33
N LEU A 363 -20.82 3.89 7.10
CA LEU A 363 -19.53 4.22 7.72
C LEU A 363 -19.66 4.97 9.06
N SER A 364 -18.81 4.64 10.03
CA SER A 364 -18.64 5.36 11.30
C SER A 364 -17.94 6.70 11.09
N ASN A 365 -18.16 7.68 11.98
CA ASN A 365 -17.45 8.97 11.92
C ASN A 365 -15.92 8.79 12.01
N VAL A 366 -15.47 7.76 12.74
CA VAL A 366 -14.06 7.40 12.86
C VAL A 366 -13.48 7.02 11.51
N ALA A 367 -14.17 6.16 10.76
CA ALA A 367 -13.72 5.75 9.44
C ALA A 367 -13.64 6.95 8.48
N ILE A 368 -14.54 7.92 8.61
CA ILE A 368 -14.51 9.18 7.84
C ILE A 368 -13.26 10.01 8.16
N GLU A 369 -12.89 10.12 9.43
CA GLU A 369 -11.67 10.82 9.87
C GLU A 369 -10.40 10.09 9.39
N THR A 370 -10.41 8.75 9.45
CA THR A 370 -9.28 7.94 8.99
C THR A 370 -8.99 8.11 7.50
N VAL A 371 -9.99 8.47 6.68
CA VAL A 371 -9.76 8.72 5.23
C VAL A 371 -8.72 9.80 5.00
N ALA A 372 -8.76 10.93 5.72
CA ALA A 372 -7.83 12.02 5.46
C ALA A 372 -6.38 11.62 5.82
N THR A 373 -6.22 10.98 6.98
CA THR A 373 -4.93 10.45 7.44
C THR A 373 -4.41 9.38 6.48
N GLY A 374 -5.27 8.43 6.09
CA GLY A 374 -4.94 7.35 5.16
C GLY A 374 -4.58 7.89 3.77
N LEU A 375 -5.31 8.87 3.25
CA LEU A 375 -4.98 9.55 2.00
C LEU A 375 -3.61 10.22 2.08
N GLY A 376 -3.29 10.94 3.15
CA GLY A 376 -1.96 11.54 3.27
C GLY A 376 -0.83 10.52 3.37
N LYS A 377 -1.07 9.38 4.03
CA LYS A 377 -0.10 8.26 4.02
C LYS A 377 0.05 7.62 2.63
N ILE A 378 -1.03 7.49 1.85
CA ILE A 378 -0.98 6.91 0.49
C ILE A 378 -0.33 7.88 -0.49
N LEU A 379 -0.82 9.12 -0.54
CA LEU A 379 -0.41 10.14 -1.51
C LEU A 379 1.01 10.67 -1.22
N LEU A 380 1.58 10.44 -0.04
CA LEU A 380 2.98 10.82 0.21
C LEU A 380 3.96 9.64 0.11
N LYS A 381 3.53 8.51 -0.47
CA LYS A 381 4.43 7.40 -0.84
C LYS A 381 5.10 7.66 -2.20
N SER A 382 6.15 6.90 -2.49
CA SER A 382 6.83 6.94 -3.78
C SER A 382 5.96 6.36 -4.90
N LEU A 383 6.16 6.83 -6.14
CA LEU A 383 5.34 6.42 -7.28
C LEU A 383 5.51 4.94 -7.61
N ASP A 384 6.73 4.42 -7.52
CA ASP A 384 7.01 3.00 -7.72
C ASP A 384 6.24 2.11 -6.74
N ASP A 385 6.15 2.52 -5.48
CA ASP A 385 5.27 1.86 -4.50
C ASP A 385 3.83 1.99 -4.98
N ILE A 386 3.34 3.20 -5.25
CA ILE A 386 1.91 3.39 -5.47
C ILE A 386 1.34 2.66 -6.69
N ALA A 387 2.02 2.73 -7.83
CA ALA A 387 1.41 2.27 -9.08
C ALA A 387 2.37 1.71 -10.12
N TYR A 388 3.69 1.75 -9.89
CA TYR A 388 4.68 1.37 -10.92
C TYR A 388 5.70 0.36 -10.39
N PRO A 389 5.27 -0.89 -10.11
CA PRO A 389 6.20 -1.96 -9.68
C PRO A 389 7.32 -2.21 -10.71
N GLU A 390 7.09 -1.86 -11.98
CA GLU A 390 8.10 -1.92 -13.04
C GLU A 390 9.27 -0.94 -12.83
N LYS A 391 9.15 0.00 -11.89
CA LYS A 391 10.16 1.02 -11.53
C LYS A 391 10.85 0.74 -10.19
N TYR A 392 10.58 -0.41 -9.55
CA TYR A 392 11.30 -0.80 -8.34
C TYR A 392 12.82 -0.92 -8.56
N PRO A 393 13.64 -0.59 -7.53
CA PRO A 393 15.07 -0.86 -7.55
C PRO A 393 15.36 -2.36 -7.75
N GLN A 394 16.47 -2.69 -8.41
CA GLN A 394 16.80 -4.08 -8.74
C GLN A 394 16.89 -4.99 -7.51
N ASN A 395 17.49 -4.51 -6.42
CA ASN A 395 17.62 -5.29 -5.17
C ASN A 395 16.23 -5.64 -4.60
N THR A 396 15.29 -4.71 -4.67
CA THR A 396 13.90 -4.92 -4.25
C THR A 396 13.21 -5.93 -5.15
N ARG A 397 13.43 -5.91 -6.47
CA ARG A 397 12.87 -6.92 -7.39
C ARG A 397 13.36 -8.34 -7.11
N ILE A 398 14.61 -8.50 -6.68
CA ILE A 398 15.15 -9.83 -6.33
C ILE A 398 14.52 -10.33 -5.03
N LYS A 399 14.43 -9.47 -4.00
CA LYS A 399 13.68 -9.78 -2.77
C LYS A 399 12.21 -10.13 -3.09
N LEU A 400 11.56 -9.37 -3.99
CA LEU A 400 10.20 -9.58 -4.48
C LEU A 400 9.99 -11.00 -5.06
N VAL A 401 10.88 -11.45 -5.95
CA VAL A 401 10.82 -12.81 -6.52
C VAL A 401 10.90 -13.87 -5.42
N GLY A 402 11.79 -13.67 -4.44
CA GLY A 402 11.93 -14.56 -3.29
C GLY A 402 10.67 -14.60 -2.41
N TYR A 403 10.11 -13.44 -2.08
CA TYR A 403 8.90 -13.32 -1.26
C TYR A 403 7.67 -13.89 -1.95
N VAL A 404 7.43 -13.57 -3.23
CA VAL A 404 6.31 -14.09 -4.00
C VAL A 404 6.38 -15.63 -4.08
N ALA A 405 7.56 -16.17 -4.42
CA ALA A 405 7.76 -17.62 -4.50
C ALA A 405 7.60 -18.31 -3.13
N GLY A 406 8.15 -17.70 -2.08
CA GLY A 406 8.05 -18.18 -0.69
C GLY A 406 6.61 -18.13 -0.16
N GLY A 407 5.87 -17.05 -0.41
CA GLY A 407 4.48 -16.87 -0.02
C GLY A 407 3.55 -17.89 -0.68
N HIS A 408 3.71 -18.14 -1.99
CA HIS A 408 2.97 -19.21 -2.66
C HIS A 408 3.26 -20.59 -2.07
N LEU A 409 4.53 -20.89 -1.76
CA LEU A 409 4.92 -22.17 -1.13
C LEU A 409 4.36 -22.29 0.28
N TYR A 410 4.40 -21.23 1.09
CA TYR A 410 3.83 -21.20 2.43
C TYR A 410 2.30 -21.40 2.40
N ARG A 411 1.59 -20.70 1.51
CA ARG A 411 0.13 -20.86 1.32
C ARG A 411 -0.23 -22.29 0.94
N LEU A 412 0.57 -22.92 0.08
CA LEU A 412 0.43 -24.34 -0.27
C LEU A 412 0.58 -25.24 0.97
N LEU A 413 1.68 -25.08 1.72
CA LEU A 413 1.99 -25.91 2.90
C LEU A 413 0.98 -25.72 4.03
N ARG A 414 0.57 -24.49 4.32
CA ARG A 414 -0.46 -24.17 5.33
C ARG A 414 -1.81 -24.80 4.96
N SER A 415 -2.19 -24.71 3.69
CA SER A 415 -3.40 -25.37 3.19
C SER A 415 -3.33 -26.89 3.35
N MET A 416 -2.18 -27.51 3.07
CA MET A 416 -1.96 -28.95 3.33
C MET A 416 -2.10 -29.28 4.83
N ALA A 417 -1.53 -28.47 5.72
CA ALA A 417 -1.60 -28.68 7.16
C ALA A 417 -3.05 -28.61 7.68
N ILE A 418 -3.82 -27.60 7.27
CA ILE A 418 -5.24 -27.45 7.66
C ILE A 418 -6.07 -28.65 7.17
N ILE A 419 -5.86 -29.10 5.92
CA ILE A 419 -6.55 -30.28 5.37
C ILE A 419 -6.23 -31.54 6.20
N LEU A 420 -4.97 -31.71 6.59
CA LEU A 420 -4.53 -32.85 7.40
C LEU A 420 -5.11 -32.78 8.82
N GLN A 421 -5.20 -31.60 9.43
CA GLN A 421 -5.81 -31.41 10.76
C GLN A 421 -7.30 -31.79 10.78
N GLN A 422 -8.05 -31.36 9.77
CA GLN A 422 -9.49 -31.61 9.72
C GLN A 422 -9.82 -33.08 9.44
N LYS A 423 -9.01 -33.77 8.61
CA LYS A 423 -9.20 -35.20 8.33
C LYS A 423 -8.66 -36.12 9.41
N PHE A 424 -7.61 -35.73 10.12
CA PHE A 424 -6.97 -36.54 11.15
C PHE A 424 -7.02 -35.81 12.49
N LYS A 425 -8.20 -35.78 13.12
CA LYS A 425 -8.43 -35.16 14.44
C LYS A 425 -7.44 -35.63 15.53
N PHE A 426 -6.91 -36.85 15.41
CA PHE A 426 -5.90 -37.38 16.33
C PHE A 426 -4.49 -36.77 16.15
N ILE A 427 -4.18 -36.24 14.96
CA ILE A 427 -2.91 -35.58 14.64
C ILE A 427 -3.04 -34.05 14.72
N ALA A 428 -4.28 -33.53 14.77
CA ALA A 428 -4.58 -32.10 14.87
C ALA A 428 -3.75 -31.35 15.94
N PRO A 429 -3.51 -31.87 17.17
CA PRO A 429 -2.69 -31.18 18.16
C PRO A 429 -1.20 -31.05 17.75
N LYS A 430 -0.66 -32.06 17.05
CA LYS A 430 0.71 -32.05 16.54
C LYS A 430 0.86 -31.14 15.33
N LEU A 431 -0.17 -31.08 14.48
CA LEU A 431 -0.21 -30.17 13.34
C LEU A 431 -0.48 -28.72 13.77
N ASP A 432 -1.26 -28.48 14.83
CA ASP A 432 -1.43 -27.14 15.44
C ASP A 432 -0.11 -26.67 16.03
N SER A 433 0.61 -27.56 16.71
CA SER A 433 1.98 -27.29 17.17
C SER A 433 2.93 -26.98 16.01
N LEU A 434 2.80 -27.66 14.87
CA LEU A 434 3.59 -27.40 13.67
C LEU A 434 3.20 -26.09 12.98
N SER A 435 1.90 -25.80 12.81
CA SER A 435 1.41 -24.52 12.29
C SER A 435 1.88 -23.38 13.18
N HIS A 436 1.70 -23.48 14.50
CA HIS A 436 2.23 -22.49 15.43
C HIS A 436 3.75 -22.38 15.40
N LYS A 437 4.49 -23.46 15.16
CA LYS A 437 5.95 -23.41 14.97
C LYS A 437 6.32 -22.73 13.66
N PHE A 438 5.61 -22.99 12.57
CA PHE A 438 5.80 -22.31 11.29
C PHE A 438 5.46 -20.83 11.41
N ASP A 439 4.33 -20.49 12.03
CA ASP A 439 3.91 -19.13 12.30
C ASP A 439 4.91 -18.43 13.22
N ARG A 440 5.47 -19.12 14.22
CA ARG A 440 6.56 -18.59 15.06
C ARG A 440 7.88 -18.45 14.32
N VAL A 441 8.24 -19.34 13.40
CA VAL A 441 9.48 -19.24 12.62
C VAL A 441 9.38 -18.10 11.60
N MET A 442 8.21 -17.93 10.99
CA MET A 442 7.92 -16.78 10.14
C MET A 442 7.82 -15.49 10.95
N ALA A 443 7.24 -15.52 12.16
CA ALA A 443 7.20 -14.37 13.06
C ALA A 443 8.54 -14.08 13.76
N SER A 444 9.42 -15.07 13.96
CA SER A 444 10.76 -14.85 14.51
C SER A 444 11.71 -14.34 13.45
N ARG A 445 11.56 -14.80 12.20
CA ARG A 445 12.13 -14.11 11.03
C ARG A 445 11.59 -12.69 10.94
N LYS A 446 10.30 -12.47 11.20
CA LYS A 446 9.70 -11.13 11.26
C LYS A 446 10.34 -10.21 12.31
N VAL A 447 10.70 -10.70 13.51
CA VAL A 447 11.39 -9.86 14.53
C VAL A 447 12.87 -9.63 14.19
N GLU A 448 13.58 -10.64 13.67
CA GLU A 448 14.98 -10.49 13.24
C GLU A 448 15.11 -9.69 11.93
N GLU A 449 14.12 -9.75 11.04
CA GLU A 449 14.03 -8.97 9.79
C GLU A 449 13.38 -7.61 10.01
N GLU A 450 12.49 -7.38 10.98
CA GLU A 450 12.01 -6.02 11.33
C GLU A 450 13.09 -5.25 12.09
N ALA A 451 13.82 -5.89 13.01
CA ALA A 451 15.02 -5.30 13.62
C ALA A 451 16.14 -5.13 12.58
N GLY A 452 16.29 -6.08 11.66
CA GLY A 452 17.23 -6.00 10.54
C GLY A 452 16.81 -5.03 9.43
N GLU A 453 15.52 -4.78 9.22
CA GLU A 453 14.96 -3.81 8.27
C GLU A 453 14.86 -2.42 8.89
N GLU A 454 14.71 -2.29 10.22
CA GLU A 454 14.93 -1.03 10.94
C GLU A 454 16.42 -0.69 10.97
N GLU A 455 17.32 -1.63 11.28
CA GLU A 455 18.76 -1.41 11.16
C GLU A 455 19.18 -1.18 9.70
N GLU A 456 18.63 -1.92 8.73
CA GLU A 456 18.93 -1.74 7.30
C GLU A 456 18.28 -0.46 6.79
N LYS A 457 17.06 -0.07 7.21
CA LYS A 457 16.46 1.24 6.90
C LYS A 457 17.22 2.36 7.57
N GLU A 458 17.63 2.25 8.83
CA GLU A 458 18.52 3.21 9.48
C GLU A 458 19.85 3.26 8.76
N LEU A 459 20.44 2.14 8.33
CA LEU A 459 21.69 2.16 7.56
C LEU A 459 21.51 2.73 6.16
N LEU A 460 20.36 2.49 5.53
CA LEU A 460 20.02 3.00 4.19
C LEU A 460 19.62 4.46 4.26
N GLU A 461 18.93 4.89 5.31
CA GLU A 461 18.61 6.28 5.65
C GLU A 461 19.85 7.01 6.10
N THR A 462 20.78 6.38 6.84
CA THR A 462 22.08 6.94 7.20
C THR A 462 22.99 7.03 5.99
N LYS A 463 22.99 6.03 5.09
CA LYS A 463 23.70 6.10 3.80
C LYS A 463 23.05 7.10 2.83
N LYS A 464 21.72 7.20 2.82
CA LYS A 464 20.95 8.19 2.06
C LYS A 464 21.17 9.58 2.62
N GLU A 465 21.21 9.74 3.95
CA GLU A 465 21.54 10.96 4.69
C GLU A 465 22.99 11.36 4.49
N LEU A 466 23.92 10.40 4.45
CA LEU A 466 25.32 10.68 4.10
C LEU A 466 25.42 11.13 2.65
N ARG A 467 24.74 10.46 1.71
CA ARG A 467 24.63 10.91 0.32
C ARG A 467 23.94 12.27 0.19
N LEU A 468 22.93 12.53 1.02
CA LEU A 468 22.19 13.79 1.14
C LEU A 468 23.07 14.91 1.67
N LYS A 469 23.74 14.70 2.80
CA LYS A 469 24.68 15.63 3.42
C LYS A 469 25.86 15.91 2.49
N GLU A 470 26.29 14.92 1.71
CA GLU A 470 27.25 15.11 0.63
C GLU A 470 26.71 15.90 -0.57
N LEU A 471 25.41 15.81 -0.87
CA LEU A 471 24.75 16.64 -1.89
C LEU A 471 24.48 18.06 -1.39
N GLU A 472 24.14 18.21 -0.10
CA GLU A 472 23.92 19.50 0.57
C GLU A 472 25.19 20.32 0.60
N ARG A 473 26.31 19.72 1.04
CA ARG A 473 27.65 20.32 1.00
C ARG A 473 28.14 20.70 -0.40
N ALA A 474 27.55 20.11 -1.45
CA ALA A 474 27.87 20.42 -2.84
C ALA A 474 26.90 21.45 -3.45
N SER A 475 25.82 21.79 -2.76
CA SER A 475 24.77 22.72 -3.21
C SER A 475 24.83 24.08 -2.53
N SER A 476 25.36 24.13 -1.31
CA SER A 476 25.89 25.31 -0.62
C SER A 476 27.26 25.67 -1.18
#